data_AF-A0A1X6MVU6-F1
#
_entry.id   AF-A0A1X6MVU6-F1
#
_cell.length_a   1.000
_cell.length_b   1.000
_cell.length_c   1.000
_cell.angle_alpha   90.00
_cell.angle_beta   90.00
_cell.angle_gamma   90.00
#
_symmetry.space_group_name_H-M   'P 1'
#
loop_
_entity.id
_entity.type
_entity.pdbx_description
1 polymer ?
#
loop_
_entity_poly.entity_id
_entity_poly.type
_entity_poly.pdbx_seq_one_letter_code
_entity_poly.pdbx_strand_id
1 'polypeptide(L)' 'MTCCDFSHTNHNQNKKAHRNGIKKPTSYRTRSMKGVDPKFRRNAKYALTGSRKARTEAKAGES' A
#
# COMPACT_ATOMS: atom_id res chain seq x y z
N MET A 1 -11.92 -50.15 -5.82
CA MET A 1 -10.50 -49.82 -6.01
C MET A 1 -10.37 -48.30 -6.05
N THR A 2 -10.42 -47.63 -4.90
CA THR A 2 -10.19 -46.19 -4.82
C THR A 2 -8.70 -45.96 -4.94
N CYS A 3 -8.24 -45.48 -6.10
CA CYS A 3 -6.86 -45.05 -6.28
C CYS A 3 -6.54 -44.03 -5.19
N CYS A 4 -5.52 -44.32 -4.39
CA CYS A 4 -5.05 -43.46 -3.33
C CYS A 4 -4.78 -42.06 -3.86
N ASP A 5 -5.61 -41.10 -3.43
CA ASP A 5 -5.39 -39.68 -3.64
C ASP A 5 -4.03 -39.28 -3.06
N PHE A 6 -3.27 -38.48 -3.82
CA PHE A 6 -2.00 -37.95 -3.37
C PHE A 6 -2.22 -36.99 -2.20
N SER A 7 -2.01 -37.52 -1.01
CA SER A 7 -2.13 -36.79 0.25
C SER A 7 -1.16 -35.59 0.28
N HIS A 8 -1.74 -34.42 0.53
CA HIS A 8 -1.15 -33.08 0.47
C HIS A 8 0.31 -32.98 1.00
N THR A 9 1.28 -32.68 0.12
CA THR A 9 2.69 -32.47 0.51
C THR A 9 3.21 -31.05 0.26
N ASN A 10 4.04 -30.56 1.18
CA ASN A 10 4.72 -29.26 1.09
C ASN A 10 6.16 -29.38 0.52
N HIS A 11 6.60 -30.58 0.12
CA HIS A 11 8.03 -30.88 -0.11
C HIS A 11 8.80 -29.91 -1.02
N ASN A 12 8.16 -29.38 -2.08
CA ASN A 12 8.81 -28.49 -3.04
C ASN A 12 8.37 -27.02 -2.94
N GLN A 13 7.60 -26.62 -1.93
CA GLN A 13 7.09 -25.23 -1.88
C GLN A 13 8.22 -24.24 -1.56
N ASN A 14 9.05 -24.53 -0.56
CA ASN A 14 10.16 -23.67 -0.17
C ASN A 14 11.17 -23.48 -1.31
N LYS A 15 11.56 -24.58 -1.98
CA LYS A 15 12.49 -24.53 -3.11
C LYS A 15 11.98 -23.67 -4.26
N LYS A 16 10.66 -23.66 -4.53
CA LYS A 16 10.05 -22.77 -5.53
C LYS A 16 10.00 -21.31 -5.07
N ALA A 17 9.60 -21.07 -3.82
CA ALA A 17 9.48 -19.71 -3.27
C ALA A 17 10.82 -18.96 -3.26
N HIS A 18 11.92 -19.66 -3.03
CA HIS A 18 13.25 -19.05 -2.98
C HIS A 18 13.93 -18.89 -4.36
N ARG A 19 13.43 -19.47 -5.46
CA ARG A 19 14.06 -19.30 -6.80
C ARG A 19 14.10 -17.83 -7.23
N ASN A 20 13.00 -17.12 -7.02
CA ASN A 20 12.87 -15.69 -7.35
C ASN A 20 13.03 -14.80 -6.11
N GLY A 21 13.23 -15.42 -4.94
CA GLY A 21 13.25 -14.79 -3.63
C GLY A 21 11.88 -14.32 -3.16
N ILE A 22 11.62 -14.46 -1.85
CA ILE A 22 10.42 -13.91 -1.22
C ILE A 22 10.62 -12.40 -1.07
N LYS A 23 9.95 -11.60 -1.91
CA LYS A 23 10.07 -10.14 -1.89
C LYS A 23 9.25 -9.55 -0.73
N LYS A 24 9.88 -8.65 0.03
CA LYS A 24 9.19 -7.83 1.03
C LYS A 24 8.40 -6.73 0.33
N PRO A 25 7.26 -6.28 0.89
CA PRO A 25 6.56 -5.12 0.34
C PRO A 25 7.46 -3.89 0.39
N THR A 26 7.44 -3.11 -0.68
CA THR A 26 8.21 -1.86 -0.78
C THR A 26 7.65 -0.81 0.17
N SER A 27 8.51 -0.20 0.98
CA SER A 27 8.15 0.95 1.80
C SER A 27 8.30 2.25 1.00
N TYR A 28 7.27 3.09 1.02
CA TYR A 28 7.29 4.43 0.43
C TYR A 28 7.12 5.47 1.55
N ARG A 29 7.59 6.71 1.31
CA ARG A 29 7.47 7.83 2.28
C ARG A 29 6.03 8.04 2.77
N THR A 30 5.04 7.80 1.92
CA THR A 30 3.62 7.90 2.25
C THR A 30 2.91 6.58 1.99
N ARG A 31 2.13 6.10 2.96
CA ARG A 31 1.31 4.88 2.83
C ARG A 31 -0.06 5.18 2.22
N SER A 32 -0.72 4.15 1.68
CA SER A 32 -2.09 4.26 1.19
C SER A 32 -3.07 4.51 2.34
N MET A 33 -3.98 5.49 2.19
CA MET A 33 -5.06 5.76 3.15
C MET A 33 -6.33 4.90 2.90
N LYS A 34 -6.19 3.75 2.22
CA LYS A 34 -7.33 2.84 1.99
C LYS A 34 -7.70 2.15 3.31
N GLY A 35 -8.97 2.19 3.68
CA GLY A 35 -9.46 1.65 4.97
C GLY A 35 -9.36 2.62 6.15
N VAL A 36 -8.86 3.85 5.96
CA VAL A 36 -8.89 4.91 6.98
C VAL A 36 -10.30 5.49 7.06
N ASP A 37 -10.71 5.87 8.27
CA ASP A 37 -12.01 6.47 8.57
C ASP A 37 -12.45 7.54 7.53
N PRO A 38 -13.65 7.41 6.94
CA PRO A 38 -14.14 8.35 5.94
C PRO A 38 -14.28 9.79 6.44
N LYS A 39 -14.53 10.03 7.74
CA LYS A 39 -14.63 11.39 8.29
C LYS A 39 -13.25 12.06 8.34
N PHE A 40 -12.24 11.34 8.82
CA PHE A 40 -10.86 11.80 8.79
C PHE A 40 -10.37 12.10 7.37
N ARG A 41 -10.64 11.20 6.41
CA ARG A 41 -10.23 11.41 5.00
C ARG A 41 -10.88 12.64 4.37
N ARG A 42 -12.15 12.91 4.67
CA ARG A 42 -12.84 14.12 4.18
C ARG A 42 -12.21 15.38 4.77
N ASN A 43 -11.95 15.41 6.07
CA ASN A 43 -11.29 16.54 6.73
C ASN A 43 -9.88 16.79 6.16
N ALA A 44 -9.06 15.75 6.07
CA ALA A 44 -7.69 15.85 5.55
C ALA A 44 -7.65 16.38 4.11
N LYS A 45 -8.64 16.03 3.27
CA LYS A 45 -8.77 16.57 1.91
C LYS A 45 -8.98 18.09 1.92
N TYR A 46 -9.89 18.59 2.76
CA TYR A 46 -10.18 20.02 2.84
C TYR A 46 -9.00 20.81 3.42
N ALA A 47 -8.39 20.31 4.49
CA ALA A 47 -7.20 20.93 5.09
C ALA A 47 -6.06 21.06 4.05
N LEU A 48 -5.75 19.98 3.34
CA LEU A 48 -4.70 19.98 2.31
C LEU A 48 -5.01 20.93 1.14
N THR A 49 -6.29 21.10 0.81
CA THR A 49 -6.70 22.05 -0.24
C THR A 49 -6.52 23.49 0.22
N GLY A 50 -6.89 23.80 1.46
CA GLY A 50 -6.69 25.12 2.06
C GLY A 50 -5.21 25.49 2.15
N SER A 51 -4.36 24.59 2.67
CA SER A 51 -2.92 24.83 2.78
C SER A 51 -2.25 25.03 1.42
N ARG A 52 -2.73 24.36 0.36
CA ARG A 52 -2.21 24.56 -1.00
C ARG A 52 -2.52 25.95 -1.53
N LYS A 53 -3.74 26.45 -1.35
CA LYS A 53 -4.14 27.81 -1.77
C LYS A 53 -3.32 28.89 -1.07
N ALA A 54 -3.20 28.80 0.26
CA ALA A 54 -2.40 29.75 1.03
C ALA A 54 -0.92 29.76 0.58
N ARG A 55 -0.36 28.58 0.29
CA ARG A 55 1.02 28.49 -0.26
C ARG A 55 1.16 29.09 -1.65
N THR A 56 0.16 28.94 -2.53
CA THR A 56 0.23 29.54 -3.87
C THR A 56 0.13 31.05 -3.81
N GLU A 57 -0.74 31.58 -2.93
CA GLU A 57 -0.89 33.02 -2.72
C GLU A 57 0.38 33.64 -2.12
N ALA A 58 0.98 33.00 -1.10
CA ALA A 58 2.25 33.44 -0.53
C ALA A 58 3.36 33.48 -1.59
N LYS A 59 3.46 32.44 -2.43
CA LYS A 59 4.46 32.38 -3.50
C LYS A 59 4.22 33.44 -4.60
N ALA A 60 2.96 33.76 -4.90
CA ALA A 60 2.61 34.78 -5.88
C ALA A 60 2.84 36.20 -5.35
N GLY A 61 2.70 36.43 -4.03
CA GLY A 61 3.01 37.72 -3.41
C GLY A 61 4.51 37.96 -3.18
N GLU A 62 5.32 36.90 -3.18
CA GLU A 62 6.79 36.99 -3.19
C GLU A 62 7.37 37.25 -4.59
N SER A 63 6.54 37.24 -5.65
CA SER A 63 6.95 37.43 -7.05
C SER A 63 6.98 38.90 -7.46
#